data_AF-A0A3D2CEP4-F1
#
_entry.id   AF-A0A3D2CEP4-F1
#
_cell.length_a   1.000
_cell.length_b   1.000
_cell.length_c   1.000
_cell.angle_alpha   90.00
_cell.angle_beta   90.00
_cell.angle_gamma   90.00
#
_symmetry.space_group_name_H-M   'P 1'
#
loop_
_entity.id
_entity.type
_entity.pdbx_description
1 polymer ?
#
loop_
_entity_poly.entity_id
_entity_poly.type
_entity_poly.pdbx_seq_one_letter_code
_entity_poly.pdbx_strand_id
1 'polypeptide(L)'
;MSLQVDGIVSGLDTSALISAILESSGIPKAAIESRISEYEIKSERISDLVNRVADITTALDDMAAIGDFRSFAASYAENDAFSVAVDGESVEGSYEIEVTQVAKSDQWVGLGFADKDTDAGMTGSLSFDYDGTSTTIDTTGMTLTEIATEVNEVDGLTAYVMDTGDASSPYRLVVQGNDRGTDYGVDFSASDATVAATLGFDDTANRTVQASSATLSINGVSVSSDSNTVTDAVPGMTLTLTGLTTSATTVEVSSDPDAIQTKVESFIDAYNEVANFISTNSIYDTDKGIRGAFVGESGVRRVSQGMATIVTAEYTALSQSYDSLGLLGIETTSTGTLTIDSDKFQEVLLAEPD
;
A
#
# COMPACT_ATOMS: atom_id res chain seq x y z
N MET A 1 -69.40 -16.95 -17.28
CA MET A 1 -69.08 -17.81 -18.44
C MET A 1 -69.90 -17.33 -19.62
N SER A 2 -69.39 -16.38 -20.39
CA SER A 2 -69.98 -16.03 -21.69
C SER A 2 -69.41 -17.01 -22.72
N LEU A 3 -70.26 -17.86 -23.30
CA LEU A 3 -69.90 -18.65 -24.47
C LEU A 3 -69.57 -17.68 -25.61
N GLN A 4 -68.29 -17.54 -25.96
CA GLN A 4 -67.90 -16.96 -27.24
C GLN A 4 -68.29 -17.97 -28.32
N VAL A 5 -69.21 -17.57 -29.20
CA VAL A 5 -69.67 -18.38 -30.32
C VAL A 5 -68.56 -18.37 -31.38
N ASP A 6 -67.76 -19.43 -31.42
CA ASP A 6 -66.70 -19.65 -32.40
C ASP A 6 -67.30 -20.13 -33.73
N GLY A 7 -66.94 -19.47 -34.84
CA GLY A 7 -66.92 -20.03 -36.20
C GLY A 7 -68.19 -20.62 -36.85
N ILE A 8 -69.37 -20.64 -36.21
CA ILE A 8 -70.51 -21.48 -36.62
C ILE A 8 -71.09 -21.24 -38.04
N VAL A 9 -70.80 -20.10 -38.70
CA VAL A 9 -71.30 -19.83 -40.08
C VAL A 9 -70.19 -19.86 -41.14
N SER A 10 -68.91 -19.81 -40.76
CA SER A 10 -67.80 -19.72 -41.72
C SER A 10 -66.99 -21.01 -41.88
N GLY A 11 -67.12 -21.99 -40.97
CA GLY A 11 -66.31 -23.22 -40.99
C GLY A 11 -64.82 -22.99 -40.68
N LEU A 12 -64.46 -21.83 -40.14
CA LEU A 12 -63.10 -21.46 -39.75
C LEU A 12 -62.98 -21.52 -38.22
N ASP A 13 -61.98 -22.26 -37.73
CA ASP A 13 -61.59 -22.28 -36.31
C ASP A 13 -60.89 -20.96 -35.98
N THR A 14 -61.68 -20.00 -35.51
CA THR A 14 -61.18 -18.64 -35.29
C THR A 14 -60.22 -18.58 -34.12
N SER A 15 -60.37 -19.48 -33.14
CA SER A 15 -59.45 -19.63 -32.01
C SER A 15 -58.08 -20.16 -32.44
N ALA A 16 -58.04 -21.18 -33.31
CA ALA A 16 -56.79 -21.68 -33.89
C ALA A 16 -56.13 -20.67 -34.83
N LEU A 17 -56.92 -19.93 -35.62
CA LEU A 17 -56.40 -18.88 -36.49
C LEU A 17 -55.84 -17.69 -35.68
N ILE A 18 -56.53 -17.27 -34.62
CA ILE A 18 -56.06 -16.22 -33.70
C ILE A 18 -54.78 -16.68 -33.00
N SER A 19 -54.71 -17.94 -32.56
CA SER A 19 -53.50 -18.50 -31.94
C SER A 19 -52.33 -18.56 -32.92
N ALA A 20 -52.56 -19.00 -34.16
CA ALA A 20 -51.53 -19.03 -35.21
C ALA A 20 -51.06 -17.62 -35.63
N ILE A 21 -51.96 -16.62 -35.66
CA ILE A 21 -51.60 -15.22 -35.91
C ILE A 21 -50.84 -14.64 -34.72
N LEU A 22 -51.23 -14.94 -33.48
CA LEU A 22 -50.51 -14.53 -32.27
C LEU A 22 -49.11 -15.14 -32.19
N GLU A 23 -48.98 -16.43 -32.50
CA GLU A 23 -47.69 -17.13 -32.55
C GLU A 23 -46.79 -16.53 -33.64
N SER A 24 -47.32 -16.34 -34.86
CA SER A 24 -46.62 -15.66 -35.96
C SER A 24 -46.22 -14.22 -35.62
N SER A 25 -47.09 -13.48 -34.93
CA SER A 25 -46.81 -12.11 -34.47
C SER A 25 -45.84 -12.07 -33.29
N GLY A 26 -45.64 -13.19 -32.58
CA GLY A 26 -44.68 -13.36 -31.50
C GLY A 26 -43.25 -13.66 -31.99
N ILE A 27 -43.08 -14.20 -33.19
CA ILE A 27 -41.76 -14.53 -33.78
C ILE A 27 -40.82 -13.30 -33.83
N PRO A 28 -41.25 -12.12 -34.33
CA PRO A 28 -40.38 -10.94 -34.36
C PRO A 28 -39.96 -10.48 -32.96
N LYS A 29 -40.86 -10.60 -31.97
CA LYS A 29 -40.57 -10.25 -30.58
C LYS A 29 -39.53 -11.20 -29.98
N ALA A 30 -39.71 -12.52 -30.14
CA ALA A 30 -38.75 -13.52 -29.67
C ALA A 30 -37.37 -13.34 -30.33
N ALA A 31 -37.32 -12.98 -31.61
CA ALA A 31 -36.07 -12.66 -32.30
C ALA A 31 -35.39 -11.40 -31.73
N ILE A 32 -36.14 -10.37 -31.33
CA ILE A 32 -35.59 -9.18 -30.67
C ILE A 32 -35.10 -9.53 -29.25
N GLU A 33 -35.88 -10.28 -28.46
CA GLU A 33 -35.49 -10.73 -27.12
C GLU A 33 -34.20 -11.58 -27.15
N SER A 34 -34.07 -12.47 -28.13
CA SER A 34 -32.82 -13.23 -28.36
C SER A 34 -31.64 -12.32 -28.65
N ARG A 35 -31.82 -11.30 -29.51
CA ARG A 35 -30.77 -10.31 -29.82
C ARG A 35 -30.39 -9.47 -28.61
N ILE A 36 -31.36 -9.10 -27.76
CA ILE A 36 -31.09 -8.37 -26.51
C ILE A 36 -30.21 -9.23 -25.59
N SER A 37 -30.59 -10.49 -25.38
CA SER A 37 -29.80 -11.41 -24.54
C SER A 37 -28.38 -11.63 -25.09
N GLU A 38 -28.23 -11.75 -26.41
CA GLU A 38 -26.90 -11.81 -27.05
C GLU A 38 -26.07 -10.55 -26.78
N TYR A 39 -26.67 -9.36 -26.87
CA TYR A 39 -25.96 -8.11 -26.58
C TYR A 39 -25.62 -7.94 -25.10
N GLU A 40 -26.48 -8.39 -24.19
CA GLU A 40 -26.22 -8.38 -22.74
C GLU A 40 -25.02 -9.25 -22.39
N ILE A 41 -24.99 -10.51 -22.87
CA ILE A 41 -23.85 -11.42 -22.69
C ILE A 41 -22.58 -10.82 -23.30
N LYS A 42 -22.69 -10.23 -24.50
CA LYS A 42 -21.54 -9.58 -25.14
C LYS A 42 -21.04 -8.38 -24.34
N SER A 43 -21.93 -7.56 -23.80
CA SER A 43 -21.56 -6.42 -22.96
C SER A 43 -20.84 -6.88 -21.69
N GLU A 44 -21.35 -7.92 -21.03
CA GLU A 44 -20.72 -8.54 -19.86
C GLU A 44 -19.31 -9.04 -20.20
N ARG A 45 -19.16 -9.80 -21.31
CA ARG A 45 -17.86 -10.32 -21.74
C ARG A 45 -16.87 -9.24 -22.14
N ILE A 46 -17.34 -8.13 -22.72
CA ILE A 46 -16.47 -6.99 -23.01
C ILE A 46 -16.01 -6.32 -21.71
N SER A 47 -16.89 -6.15 -20.72
CA SER A 47 -16.51 -5.63 -19.41
C SER A 47 -15.49 -6.53 -18.72
N ASP A 48 -15.68 -7.85 -18.76
CA ASP A 48 -14.70 -8.84 -18.25
C ASP A 48 -13.35 -8.69 -18.96
N LEU A 49 -13.34 -8.52 -20.28
CA LEU A 49 -12.12 -8.31 -21.07
C LEU A 49 -11.41 -7.02 -20.65
N VAL A 50 -12.15 -5.93 -20.44
CA VAL A 50 -11.58 -4.64 -19.99
C VAL A 50 -10.90 -4.79 -18.64
N ASN A 51 -11.54 -5.47 -17.68
CA ASN A 51 -10.95 -5.70 -16.35
C ASN A 51 -9.67 -6.52 -16.46
N ARG A 52 -9.67 -7.61 -17.23
CA ARG A 52 -8.48 -8.45 -17.42
C ARG A 52 -7.33 -7.70 -18.11
N VAL A 53 -7.64 -6.78 -19.03
CA VAL A 53 -6.62 -5.89 -19.62
C VAL A 53 -6.08 -4.89 -18.59
N ALA A 54 -6.90 -4.43 -17.65
CA ALA A 54 -6.45 -3.58 -16.54
C ALA A 54 -5.53 -4.34 -15.55
N ASP A 55 -5.73 -5.64 -15.40
CA ASP A 55 -4.81 -6.48 -14.60
C ASP A 55 -3.42 -6.55 -15.24
N ILE A 56 -3.33 -6.59 -16.57
CA ILE A 56 -2.04 -6.49 -17.29
C ILE A 56 -1.38 -5.14 -17.01
N THR A 57 -2.13 -4.03 -17.06
CA THR A 57 -1.53 -2.71 -16.77
C THR A 57 -1.03 -2.61 -15.34
N THR A 58 -1.74 -3.21 -14.39
CA THR A 58 -1.31 -3.26 -12.98
C THR A 58 -0.02 -4.07 -12.84
N ALA A 59 0.07 -5.23 -13.48
CA ALA A 59 1.29 -6.03 -13.47
C ALA A 59 2.49 -5.29 -14.10
N LEU A 60 2.26 -4.49 -15.15
CA LEU A 60 3.29 -3.66 -15.77
C LEU A 60 3.72 -2.48 -14.88
N ASP A 61 2.78 -1.82 -14.20
CA ASP A 61 3.10 -0.74 -13.25
C ASP A 61 3.91 -1.27 -12.06
N ASP A 62 3.55 -2.45 -11.54
CA ASP A 62 4.30 -3.17 -10.51
C ASP A 62 5.72 -3.52 -10.95
N MET A 63 5.91 -3.92 -12.20
CA MET A 63 7.25 -4.18 -12.76
C MET A 63 8.04 -2.89 -12.93
N ALA A 64 7.40 -1.81 -13.43
CA ALA A 64 8.05 -0.52 -13.62
C ALA A 64 8.49 0.12 -12.28
N ALA A 65 7.80 -0.20 -11.18
CA ALA A 65 8.14 0.28 -9.85
C ALA A 65 9.47 -0.29 -9.29
N ILE A 66 9.97 -1.41 -9.84
CA ILE A 66 11.26 -2.01 -9.42
C ILE A 66 12.45 -1.15 -9.88
N GLY A 67 12.24 -0.20 -10.80
CA GLY A 67 13.29 0.67 -11.30
C GLY A 67 14.26 -0.11 -12.18
N ASP A 68 15.54 -0.11 -11.83
CA ASP A 68 16.65 -0.65 -12.63
C ASP A 68 16.64 -2.20 -12.77
N PHE A 69 15.54 -2.90 -12.45
CA PHE A 69 15.51 -4.38 -12.39
C PHE A 69 16.63 -4.95 -11.49
N ARG A 70 16.99 -4.19 -10.47
CA ARG A 70 17.91 -4.62 -9.41
C ARG A 70 17.09 -4.89 -8.16
N SER A 71 16.92 -6.16 -7.85
CA SER A 71 16.28 -6.61 -6.62
C SER A 71 17.33 -7.20 -5.69
N PHE A 72 17.20 -6.85 -4.41
CA PHE A 72 18.03 -7.38 -3.35
C PHE A 72 17.14 -7.97 -2.25
N ALA A 73 17.68 -8.96 -1.55
CA ALA A 73 17.08 -9.50 -0.35
C ALA A 73 18.07 -9.39 0.81
N ALA A 74 17.53 -9.08 1.99
CA ALA A 74 18.27 -9.13 3.25
C ALA A 74 17.93 -10.43 3.98
N SER A 75 18.94 -11.20 4.36
CA SER A 75 18.81 -12.43 5.16
C SER A 75 19.55 -12.27 6.48
N TYR A 76 18.86 -12.53 7.59
CA TYR A 76 19.43 -12.42 8.93
C TYR A 76 18.66 -13.32 9.90
N ALA A 77 19.24 -13.57 11.08
CA ALA A 77 18.56 -14.33 12.11
C ALA A 77 17.36 -13.55 12.67
N GLU A 78 16.22 -14.22 12.77
CA GLU A 78 15.00 -13.69 13.39
C GLU A 78 15.31 -13.05 14.76
N ASN A 79 14.85 -11.82 14.94
CA ASN A 79 15.04 -11.05 16.16
C ASN A 79 13.89 -10.05 16.36
N ASP A 80 13.66 -9.65 17.60
CA ASP A 80 12.62 -8.66 17.97
C ASP A 80 13.17 -7.22 18.02
N ALA A 81 14.45 -7.01 17.71
CA ALA A 81 15.15 -5.75 17.93
C ALA A 81 15.10 -4.82 16.71
N PHE A 82 15.13 -5.37 15.49
CA PHE A 82 15.00 -4.59 14.27
C PHE A 82 14.54 -5.42 13.07
N SER A 83 14.02 -4.74 12.05
CA SER A 83 13.83 -5.28 10.71
C SER A 83 14.67 -4.54 9.68
N VAL A 84 15.00 -5.21 8.58
CA VAL A 84 15.76 -4.67 7.46
C VAL A 84 14.93 -4.75 6.19
N ALA A 85 14.83 -3.63 5.47
CA ALA A 85 14.35 -3.58 4.10
C ALA A 85 15.48 -3.07 3.20
N VAL A 86 15.54 -3.60 1.98
CA VAL A 86 16.53 -3.24 0.96
C VAL A 86 15.83 -2.87 -0.34
N ASP A 87 16.38 -1.90 -1.06
CA ASP A 87 15.93 -1.48 -2.38
C ASP A 87 17.00 -1.68 -3.47
N GLY A 88 16.71 -1.27 -4.71
CA GLY A 88 17.59 -1.44 -5.86
C GLY A 88 18.91 -0.66 -5.83
N GLU A 89 19.09 0.27 -4.89
CA GLU A 89 20.35 0.99 -4.67
C GLU A 89 21.27 0.25 -3.67
N SER A 90 20.80 -0.86 -3.10
CA SER A 90 21.56 -1.64 -2.13
C SER A 90 22.86 -2.20 -2.70
N VAL A 91 23.83 -2.37 -1.81
CA VAL A 91 25.12 -2.96 -2.13
C VAL A 91 25.22 -4.33 -1.49
N GLU A 92 25.55 -5.35 -2.30
CA GLU A 92 25.77 -6.71 -1.82
C GLU A 92 26.88 -6.77 -0.76
N GLY A 93 26.65 -7.56 0.28
CA GLY A 93 27.62 -7.73 1.34
C GLY A 93 27.02 -8.18 2.66
N SER A 94 27.92 -8.34 3.63
CA SER A 94 27.60 -8.72 5.00
C SER A 94 27.74 -7.50 5.91
N TYR A 95 26.69 -7.20 6.67
CA TYR A 95 26.62 -6.06 7.59
C TYR A 95 26.38 -6.57 9.01
N GLU A 96 27.30 -6.27 9.91
CA GLU A 96 27.14 -6.57 11.34
C GLU A 96 26.41 -5.41 12.02
N ILE A 97 25.18 -5.65 12.49
CA ILE A 97 24.31 -4.62 13.09
C ILE A 97 24.11 -4.89 14.57
N GLU A 98 24.34 -3.87 15.40
CA GLU A 98 24.07 -3.89 16.84
C GLU A 98 23.27 -2.65 17.25
N VAL A 99 22.10 -2.84 17.85
CA VAL A 99 21.22 -1.76 18.33
C VAL A 99 21.39 -1.61 19.84
N THR A 100 21.98 -0.50 20.26
CA THR A 100 22.29 -0.23 21.67
C THR A 100 21.25 0.66 22.35
N GLN A 101 20.55 1.49 21.57
CA GLN A 101 19.51 2.39 22.05
C GLN A 101 18.48 2.66 20.95
N VAL A 102 17.20 2.69 21.32
CA VAL A 102 16.11 3.13 20.45
C VAL A 102 15.78 4.59 20.73
N ALA A 103 15.35 5.31 19.70
CA ALA A 103 14.90 6.68 19.83
C ALA A 103 13.61 6.73 20.68
N LYS A 104 13.52 7.72 21.55
CA LYS A 104 12.36 7.98 22.41
C LYS A 104 11.92 9.42 22.27
N SER A 105 10.61 9.63 22.40
CA SER A 105 10.00 10.95 22.48
C SER A 105 9.98 11.41 23.93
N ASP A 106 9.98 12.73 24.14
CA ASP A 106 9.92 13.26 25.50
C ASP A 106 8.54 13.10 26.12
N GLN A 107 8.51 12.86 27.43
CA GLN A 107 7.26 12.89 28.18
C GLN A 107 7.48 13.45 29.59
N TRP A 108 6.67 14.45 29.91
CA TRP A 108 6.57 15.06 31.23
C TRP A 108 5.19 14.81 31.81
N VAL A 109 5.16 14.42 33.08
CA VAL A 109 3.93 14.20 33.85
C VAL A 109 4.00 15.08 35.09
N GLY A 110 3.17 16.13 35.10
CA GLY A 110 3.17 17.11 36.17
C GLY A 110 2.65 16.61 37.51
N LEU A 111 2.61 17.53 38.48
CA LEU A 111 2.01 17.31 39.79
C LEU A 111 0.49 17.17 39.70
N GLY A 112 -0.09 16.63 40.77
CA GLY A 112 -1.53 16.40 40.88
C GLY A 112 -2.29 17.66 41.31
N PHE A 113 -3.47 17.83 40.74
CA PHE A 113 -4.46 18.85 41.06
C PHE A 113 -5.80 18.21 41.43
N ALA A 114 -6.56 18.88 42.29
CA ALA A 114 -7.85 18.38 42.78
C ALA A 114 -8.96 18.40 41.72
N ASP A 115 -8.94 19.37 40.81
CA ASP A 115 -9.94 19.56 39.76
C ASP A 115 -9.24 20.05 38.48
N LYS A 116 -9.67 19.55 37.31
CA LYS A 116 -9.09 19.89 36.00
C LYS A 116 -9.73 21.11 35.32
N ASP A 117 -10.92 21.50 35.78
CA ASP A 117 -11.78 22.56 35.20
C ASP A 117 -11.91 23.77 36.14
N THR A 118 -11.23 23.73 37.28
CA THR A 118 -11.07 24.89 38.16
C THR A 118 -9.74 25.59 37.85
N ASP A 119 -9.72 26.91 37.99
CA ASP A 119 -8.50 27.72 37.94
C ASP A 119 -7.43 27.07 38.83
N ALA A 120 -6.29 26.74 38.22
CA ALA A 120 -5.17 26.11 38.89
C ALA A 120 -4.46 27.07 39.88
N GLY A 121 -4.89 28.34 39.95
CA GLY A 121 -4.40 29.35 40.88
C GLY A 121 -3.00 29.83 40.55
N MET A 122 -2.59 29.67 39.29
CA MET A 122 -1.27 30.07 38.80
C MET A 122 -1.29 31.52 38.33
N THR A 123 -0.17 32.20 38.53
CA THR A 123 0.07 33.56 38.04
C THR A 123 1.44 33.59 37.38
N GLY A 124 1.51 34.02 36.13
CA GLY A 124 2.74 34.03 35.33
C GLY A 124 2.63 33.18 34.07
N SER A 125 3.75 32.96 33.41
CA SER A 125 3.83 32.31 32.11
C SER A 125 4.58 30.98 32.16
N LEU A 126 4.01 29.98 31.50
CA LEU A 126 4.68 28.73 31.17
C LEU A 126 5.50 28.95 29.90
N SER A 127 6.82 28.93 30.00
CA SER A 127 7.69 28.98 28.82
C SER A 127 8.41 27.66 28.63
N PHE A 128 8.50 27.20 27.39
CA PHE A 128 9.23 25.99 27.04
C PHE A 128 9.84 26.08 25.64
N ASP A 129 10.93 25.35 25.46
CA ASP A 129 11.58 25.14 24.18
C ASP A 129 11.26 23.74 23.64
N TYR A 130 10.88 23.67 22.38
CA TYR A 130 10.71 22.42 21.62
C TYR A 130 11.24 22.64 20.20
N ASP A 131 12.08 21.72 19.71
CA ASP A 131 12.72 21.81 18.39
C ASP A 131 13.39 23.18 18.13
N GLY A 132 14.09 23.69 19.15
CA GLY A 132 14.78 24.99 19.10
C GLY A 132 13.86 26.23 19.05
N THR A 133 12.54 26.04 19.19
CA THR A 133 11.56 27.13 19.19
C THR A 133 11.01 27.37 20.61
N SER A 134 11.21 28.57 21.13
CA SER A 134 10.65 28.98 22.42
C SER A 134 9.20 29.41 22.28
N THR A 135 8.32 28.85 23.11
CA THR A 135 6.92 29.25 23.23
C THR A 135 6.62 29.69 24.67
N THR A 136 5.78 30.71 24.82
CA THR A 136 5.34 31.24 26.12
C THR A 136 3.82 31.33 26.16
N ILE A 137 3.22 30.73 27.17
CA ILE A 137 1.77 30.72 27.42
C ILE A 137 1.51 31.45 28.75
N ASP A 138 0.63 32.45 28.77
CA ASP A 138 0.17 33.06 30.03
C ASP A 138 -0.81 32.12 30.72
N THR A 139 -0.45 31.62 31.90
CA THR A 139 -1.26 30.64 32.65
C THR A 139 -2.23 31.29 33.63
N THR A 140 -2.26 32.62 33.69
CA THR A 140 -3.02 33.35 34.70
C THR A 140 -4.53 33.11 34.56
N GLY A 141 -5.14 32.50 35.57
CA GLY A 141 -6.57 32.21 35.59
C GLY A 141 -7.00 31.04 34.69
N MET A 142 -6.05 30.26 34.17
CA MET A 142 -6.33 29.09 33.33
C MET A 142 -6.53 27.82 34.15
N THR A 143 -7.38 26.95 33.63
CA THR A 143 -7.54 25.56 34.07
C THR A 143 -6.45 24.66 33.46
N LEU A 144 -6.27 23.45 34.00
CA LEU A 144 -5.35 22.47 33.39
C LEU A 144 -5.77 22.09 31.97
N THR A 145 -7.08 22.01 31.72
CA THR A 145 -7.62 21.70 30.40
C THR A 145 -7.26 22.79 29.38
N GLU A 146 -7.39 24.07 29.76
CA GLU A 146 -7.04 25.19 28.89
C GLU A 146 -5.53 25.25 28.61
N ILE A 147 -4.69 25.01 29.62
CA ILE A 147 -3.24 24.96 29.43
C ILE A 147 -2.86 23.81 28.47
N ALA A 148 -3.48 22.64 28.61
CA ALA A 148 -3.27 21.54 27.67
C ALA A 148 -3.69 21.93 26.25
N THR A 149 -4.80 22.65 26.08
CA THR A 149 -5.23 23.17 24.77
C THR A 149 -4.21 24.13 24.18
N GLU A 150 -3.72 25.11 24.94
CA GLU A 150 -2.71 26.06 24.45
C GLU A 150 -1.38 25.37 24.09
N VAL A 151 -0.95 24.35 24.82
CA VAL A 151 0.24 23.57 24.47
C VAL A 151 0.03 22.76 23.19
N ASN A 152 -1.19 22.26 22.93
CA ASN A 152 -1.53 21.54 21.70
C ASN A 152 -1.55 22.43 20.44
N GLU A 153 -1.53 23.77 20.58
CA GLU A 153 -1.37 24.68 19.44
C GLU A 153 0.09 24.70 18.92
N VAL A 154 1.03 24.12 19.66
CA VAL A 154 2.43 23.95 19.21
C VAL A 154 2.57 22.66 18.40
N ASP A 155 2.98 22.80 17.14
CA ASP A 155 3.24 21.66 16.26
C ASP A 155 4.27 20.69 16.88
N GLY A 156 3.98 19.40 16.81
CA GLY A 156 4.86 18.35 17.33
C GLY A 156 4.70 18.07 18.84
N LEU A 157 3.89 18.84 19.57
CA LEU A 157 3.53 18.52 20.96
C LEU A 157 2.11 17.95 21.06
N THR A 158 1.91 17.10 22.07
CA THR A 158 0.59 16.65 22.52
C THR A 158 0.51 16.82 24.03
N ALA A 159 -0.48 17.56 24.50
CA ALA A 159 -0.77 17.75 25.91
C ALA A 159 -2.20 17.33 26.26
N TYR A 160 -2.36 16.75 27.44
CA TYR A 160 -3.67 16.33 27.94
C TYR A 160 -3.67 16.24 29.46
N VAL A 161 -4.86 16.24 30.06
CA VAL A 161 -5.03 16.02 31.50
C VAL A 161 -5.33 14.54 31.76
N MET A 162 -4.45 13.87 32.48
CA MET A 162 -4.62 12.49 32.92
C MET A 162 -5.30 12.47 34.29
N ASP A 163 -6.33 11.63 34.45
CA ASP A 163 -6.92 11.30 35.75
C ASP A 163 -6.27 10.02 36.30
N THR A 164 -5.52 10.16 37.39
CA THR A 164 -4.82 9.03 38.04
C THR A 164 -5.68 8.30 39.07
N GLY A 165 -6.88 8.79 39.39
CA GLY A 165 -7.74 8.24 40.44
C GLY A 165 -7.20 8.45 41.86
N ASP A 166 -6.27 9.37 42.07
CA ASP A 166 -5.83 9.75 43.43
C ASP A 166 -7.00 10.38 44.22
N ALA A 167 -7.06 10.11 45.53
CA ALA A 167 -8.18 10.54 46.36
C ALA A 167 -8.27 12.05 46.59
N SER A 168 -7.18 12.78 46.39
CA SER A 168 -7.06 14.20 46.72
C SER A 168 -6.59 15.08 45.56
N SER A 169 -5.78 14.54 44.67
CA SER A 169 -5.21 15.28 43.53
C SER A 169 -5.06 14.36 42.30
N PRO A 170 -6.19 13.90 41.73
CA PRO A 170 -6.19 12.92 40.64
C PRO A 170 -5.71 13.48 39.29
N TYR A 171 -5.81 14.78 39.05
CA TYR A 171 -5.59 15.33 37.72
C TYR A 171 -4.14 15.79 37.51
N ARG A 172 -3.47 15.31 36.46
CA ARG A 172 -2.10 15.69 36.11
C ARG A 172 -2.02 16.17 34.67
N LEU A 173 -1.35 17.29 34.43
CA LEU A 173 -1.01 17.72 33.09
C LEU A 173 0.12 16.84 32.55
N VAL A 174 -0.10 16.22 31.40
CA VAL A 174 0.91 15.48 30.65
C VAL A 174 1.26 16.26 29.41
N VAL A 175 2.56 16.43 29.16
CA VAL A 175 3.09 17.02 27.93
C VAL A 175 4.01 15.99 27.29
N GLN A 176 3.76 15.67 26.03
CA GLN A 176 4.47 14.66 25.27
C GLN A 176 4.94 15.25 23.93
N GLY A 177 6.19 15.00 23.57
CA GLY A 177 6.67 15.20 22.21
C GLY A 177 6.16 14.10 21.27
N ASN A 178 5.77 14.46 20.07
CA ASN A 178 5.39 13.50 19.02
C ASN A 178 6.62 12.98 18.28
N ASP A 179 7.67 13.80 18.22
CA ASP A 179 8.95 13.46 17.61
C ASP A 179 9.90 12.82 18.64
N ARG A 180 10.93 12.16 18.11
CA ARG A 180 11.93 11.42 18.90
C ARG A 180 13.31 11.97 18.57
N GLY A 181 14.28 11.71 19.43
CA GLY A 181 15.64 12.23 19.28
C GLY A 181 16.00 13.20 20.38
N THR A 182 17.30 13.47 20.55
CA THR A 182 17.76 14.41 21.59
C THR A 182 17.32 15.85 21.33
N ASP A 183 17.08 16.19 20.07
CA ASP A 183 16.72 17.55 19.63
C ASP A 183 15.25 17.89 19.96
N TYR A 184 14.41 16.87 20.15
CA TYR A 184 12.97 17.00 20.43
C TYR A 184 12.63 16.83 21.92
N GLY A 185 13.57 17.19 22.80
CA GLY A 185 13.30 17.30 24.23
C GLY A 185 12.52 18.58 24.54
N VAL A 186 11.53 18.49 25.43
CA VAL A 186 10.82 19.68 25.94
C VAL A 186 11.61 20.23 27.13
N ASP A 187 12.05 21.49 27.03
CA ASP A 187 12.77 22.16 28.10
C ASP A 187 11.91 23.27 28.72
N PHE A 188 11.56 23.13 29.99
CA PHE A 188 10.79 24.12 30.77
C PHE A 188 11.68 25.08 31.58
N SER A 189 13.01 25.06 31.39
CA SER A 189 13.96 25.84 32.18
C SER A 189 13.79 27.37 32.07
N ALA A 190 13.18 27.84 30.97
CA ALA A 190 12.87 29.25 30.74
C ALA A 190 11.53 29.70 31.36
N SER A 191 10.75 28.79 31.92
CA SER A 191 9.44 29.07 32.53
C SER A 191 9.54 29.91 33.79
N ASP A 192 8.46 30.61 34.15
CA ASP A 192 8.36 31.25 35.47
C ASP A 192 8.49 30.18 36.56
N ALA A 193 9.46 30.36 37.47
CA ALA A 193 9.81 29.35 38.47
C ALA A 193 8.62 28.90 39.34
N THR A 194 7.69 29.82 39.64
CA THR A 194 6.47 29.48 40.40
C THR A 194 5.50 28.63 39.60
N VAL A 195 5.37 28.88 38.30
CA VAL A 195 4.50 28.11 37.39
C VAL A 195 5.10 26.72 37.17
N ALA A 196 6.40 26.66 36.84
CA ALA A 196 7.13 25.40 36.66
C ALA A 196 7.06 24.51 37.91
N ALA A 197 7.28 25.07 39.11
CA ALA A 197 7.19 24.34 40.38
C ALA A 197 5.76 23.87 40.71
N THR A 198 4.74 24.67 40.36
CA THR A 198 3.34 24.29 40.59
C THR A 198 2.90 23.15 39.68
N LEU A 199 3.32 23.18 38.41
CA LEU A 199 3.07 22.10 37.45
C LEU A 199 4.02 20.91 37.65
N GLY A 200 5.17 21.08 38.33
CA GLY A 200 6.19 20.06 38.53
C GLY A 200 7.21 19.92 37.40
N PHE A 201 7.26 20.86 36.45
CA PHE A 201 8.16 20.79 35.31
C PHE A 201 9.58 21.32 35.60
N ASP A 202 9.83 21.80 36.82
CA ASP A 202 11.17 22.14 37.31
C ASP A 202 11.94 20.93 37.88
N ASP A 203 11.26 19.80 38.13
CA ASP A 203 11.86 18.56 38.63
C ASP A 203 11.98 17.50 37.51
N THR A 204 13.21 17.16 37.15
CA THR A 204 13.52 16.09 36.18
C THR A 204 12.94 14.72 36.56
N ALA A 205 12.58 14.47 37.82
CA ALA A 205 11.88 13.24 38.22
C ALA A 205 10.47 13.13 37.60
N ASN A 206 9.87 14.25 37.21
CA ASN A 206 8.59 14.30 36.51
C ASN A 206 8.71 14.13 34.99
N ARG A 207 9.95 14.06 34.46
CA ARG A 207 10.24 13.64 33.08
C ARG A 207 10.25 12.11 33.01
N THR A 208 9.07 11.53 32.81
CA THR A 208 8.88 10.06 32.84
C THR A 208 9.56 9.34 31.68
N VAL A 209 9.70 10.02 30.54
CA VAL A 209 10.50 9.55 29.41
C VAL A 209 11.37 10.71 28.94
N GLN A 210 12.69 10.48 28.90
CA GLN A 210 13.63 11.43 28.32
C GLN A 210 13.79 11.16 26.83
N ALA A 211 13.58 12.21 26.02
CA ALA A 211 13.88 12.18 24.60
C ALA A 211 15.33 11.79 24.36
N SER A 212 15.54 10.88 23.42
CA SER A 212 16.85 10.35 23.10
C SER A 212 16.88 9.85 21.67
N SER A 213 18.04 9.96 21.02
CA SER A 213 18.27 9.42 19.68
C SER A 213 18.53 7.92 19.76
N ALA A 214 18.19 7.22 18.68
CA ALA A 214 18.64 5.86 18.46
C ALA A 214 20.16 5.83 18.28
N THR A 215 20.78 4.77 18.78
CA THR A 215 22.21 4.52 18.61
C THR A 215 22.40 3.06 18.23
N LEU A 216 22.99 2.86 17.07
CA LEU A 216 23.35 1.56 16.53
C LEU A 216 24.80 1.54 16.05
N SER A 217 25.32 0.36 15.79
CA SER A 217 26.62 0.12 15.17
C SER A 217 26.41 -0.70 13.91
N ILE A 218 27.04 -0.29 12.81
CA ILE A 218 27.08 -1.04 11.55
C ILE A 218 28.56 -1.30 11.24
N ASN A 219 28.97 -2.57 11.22
CA ASN A 219 30.36 -2.99 11.04
C ASN A 219 31.34 -2.30 12.02
N GLY A 220 30.89 -2.07 13.26
CA GLY A 220 31.67 -1.38 14.29
C GLY A 220 31.67 0.15 14.21
N VAL A 221 31.00 0.74 13.20
CA VAL A 221 30.84 2.19 13.07
C VAL A 221 29.54 2.63 13.75
N SER A 222 29.65 3.52 14.72
CA SER A 222 28.48 4.06 15.42
C SER A 222 27.69 5.00 14.51
N VAL A 223 26.38 4.77 14.46
CA VAL A 223 25.37 5.57 13.78
C VAL A 223 24.38 6.06 14.82
N SER A 224 23.97 7.32 14.70
CA SER A 224 22.90 7.89 15.51
C SER A 224 21.80 8.44 14.61
N SER A 225 20.56 8.34 15.08
CA SER A 225 19.36 8.77 14.36
C SER A 225 18.32 9.26 15.35
N ASP A 226 17.66 10.37 15.04
CA ASP A 226 16.52 10.84 15.85
C ASP A 226 15.26 9.99 15.63
N SER A 227 15.23 9.18 14.57
CA SER A 227 14.15 8.24 14.27
C SER A 227 14.54 6.78 14.55
N ASN A 228 13.53 5.96 14.85
CA ASN A 228 13.65 4.50 14.85
C ASN A 228 13.61 3.90 13.44
N THR A 229 13.40 4.70 12.40
CA THR A 229 13.56 4.28 11.00
C THR A 229 14.80 4.98 10.45
N VAL A 230 15.84 4.20 10.16
CA VAL A 230 17.15 4.69 9.70
C VAL A 230 17.29 4.32 8.22
N THR A 231 17.27 5.30 7.32
CA THR A 231 17.32 5.10 5.86
C THR A 231 18.69 5.41 5.25
N ASP A 232 19.47 6.31 5.86
CA ASP A 232 20.62 6.93 5.19
C ASP A 232 21.97 6.36 5.65
N ALA A 233 21.95 5.40 6.58
CA ALA A 233 23.17 4.86 7.18
C ALA A 233 23.94 3.95 6.22
N VAL A 234 23.22 3.21 5.37
CA VAL A 234 23.77 2.39 4.29
C VAL A 234 22.89 2.63 3.06
N PRO A 235 23.46 2.98 1.89
CA PRO A 235 22.69 3.20 0.67
C PRO A 235 21.77 2.02 0.36
N GLY A 236 20.50 2.33 0.07
CA GLY A 236 19.46 1.36 -0.26
C GLY A 236 18.94 0.50 0.89
N MET A 237 19.45 0.66 2.12
CA MET A 237 19.03 -0.14 3.28
C MET A 237 18.26 0.71 4.30
N THR A 238 17.04 0.28 4.60
CA THR A 238 16.20 0.85 5.66
C THR A 238 16.16 -0.07 6.86
N LEU A 239 16.59 0.42 8.03
CA LEU A 239 16.51 -0.29 9.30
C LEU A 239 15.36 0.26 10.14
N THR A 240 14.47 -0.60 10.61
CA THR A 240 13.41 -0.23 11.56
C THR A 240 13.72 -0.84 12.92
N LEU A 241 13.97 0.01 13.91
CA LEU A 241 14.41 -0.34 15.25
C LEU A 241 13.18 -0.48 16.18
N THR A 242 13.02 -1.66 16.77
CA THR A 242 11.92 -1.98 17.69
C THR A 242 12.41 -2.28 19.10
N GLY A 243 13.70 -2.61 19.26
CA GLY A 243 14.30 -2.95 20.53
C GLY A 243 15.82 -2.92 20.48
N LEU A 244 16.44 -3.45 21.54
CA LEU A 244 17.88 -3.53 21.68
C LEU A 244 18.34 -4.94 21.32
N THR A 245 19.51 -5.04 20.70
CA THR A 245 20.17 -6.32 20.46
C THR A 245 20.98 -6.74 21.69
N THR A 246 21.06 -8.05 21.97
CA THR A 246 21.93 -8.60 23.03
C THR A 246 23.35 -8.89 22.55
N SER A 247 23.50 -9.08 21.24
CA SER A 247 24.75 -9.24 20.51
C SER A 247 24.54 -8.75 19.09
N ALA A 248 25.61 -8.45 18.37
CA ALA A 248 25.54 -8.11 16.97
C ALA A 248 24.87 -9.21 16.12
N THR A 249 24.06 -8.78 15.15
CA THR A 249 23.36 -9.64 14.18
C THR A 249 23.94 -9.39 12.80
N THR A 250 24.38 -10.45 12.12
CA THR A 250 24.83 -10.38 10.73
C THR A 250 23.64 -10.35 9.79
N VAL A 251 23.63 -9.35 8.91
CA VAL A 251 22.67 -9.18 7.81
C VAL A 251 23.41 -9.38 6.50
N GLU A 252 23.01 -10.39 5.75
CA GLU A 252 23.52 -10.67 4.41
C GLU A 252 22.59 -10.03 3.38
N VAL A 253 23.13 -9.18 2.52
CA VAL A 253 22.42 -8.58 1.38
C VAL A 253 22.95 -9.20 0.10
N SER A 254 22.05 -9.78 -0.70
CA SER A 254 22.38 -10.43 -1.97
C SER A 254 21.33 -10.11 -3.03
N SER A 255 21.71 -10.19 -4.31
CA SER A 255 20.75 -10.14 -5.41
C SER A 255 19.64 -11.18 -5.24
N ASP A 256 18.41 -10.77 -5.56
CA ASP A 256 17.19 -11.58 -5.49
C ASP A 256 16.48 -11.63 -6.86
N PRO A 257 17.04 -12.37 -7.85
CA PRO A 257 16.42 -12.48 -9.17
C PRO A 257 15.03 -13.12 -9.13
N ASP A 258 14.72 -13.90 -8.09
CA ASP A 258 13.43 -14.57 -7.92
C ASP A 258 12.29 -13.55 -7.71
N ALA A 259 12.54 -12.43 -7.04
CA ALA A 259 11.58 -11.35 -6.88
C ALA A 259 11.15 -10.74 -8.22
N ILE A 260 12.10 -10.54 -9.13
CA ILE A 260 11.84 -10.02 -10.49
C ILE A 260 11.12 -11.07 -11.32
N GLN A 261 11.58 -12.32 -11.28
CA GLN A 261 10.92 -13.41 -11.98
C GLN A 261 9.45 -13.54 -11.57
N THR A 262 9.14 -13.48 -10.28
CA THR A 262 7.75 -13.57 -9.77
C THR A 262 6.86 -12.48 -10.37
N LYS A 263 7.39 -11.28 -10.58
CA LYS A 263 6.68 -10.15 -11.18
C LYS A 263 6.47 -10.35 -12.69
N VAL A 264 7.47 -10.86 -13.38
CA VAL A 264 7.37 -11.25 -14.80
C VAL A 264 6.35 -12.39 -14.99
N GLU A 265 6.35 -13.40 -14.12
CA GLU A 265 5.37 -14.47 -14.11
C GLU A 265 3.95 -13.94 -13.91
N SER A 266 3.77 -12.99 -12.99
CA SER A 266 2.47 -12.32 -12.77
C SER A 266 1.98 -11.59 -14.02
N PHE A 267 2.88 -10.92 -14.76
CA PHE A 267 2.55 -10.31 -16.05
C PHE A 267 2.19 -11.36 -17.12
N ILE A 268 2.95 -12.46 -17.21
CA ILE A 268 2.70 -13.56 -18.14
C ILE A 268 1.33 -14.19 -17.87
N ASP A 269 0.98 -14.40 -16.60
CA ASP A 269 -0.31 -14.94 -16.19
C ASP A 269 -1.45 -14.00 -16.59
N ALA A 270 -1.35 -12.70 -16.29
CA ALA A 270 -2.35 -11.72 -16.68
C ALA A 270 -2.53 -11.64 -18.22
N TYR A 271 -1.42 -11.67 -18.97
CA TYR A 271 -1.45 -11.73 -20.43
C TYR A 271 -2.16 -13.01 -20.92
N ASN A 272 -1.80 -14.16 -20.36
CA ASN A 272 -2.34 -15.46 -20.73
C ASN A 272 -3.82 -15.57 -20.42
N GLU A 273 -4.26 -14.99 -19.31
CA GLU A 273 -5.67 -14.89 -18.96
C GLU A 273 -6.48 -14.14 -20.03
N VAL A 274 -5.98 -13.00 -20.52
CA VAL A 274 -6.65 -12.27 -21.62
C VAL A 274 -6.62 -13.07 -22.92
N ALA A 275 -5.48 -13.64 -23.30
CA ALA A 275 -5.35 -14.43 -24.53
C ALA A 275 -6.31 -15.63 -24.54
N ASN A 276 -6.38 -16.37 -23.42
CA ASN A 276 -7.28 -17.50 -23.24
C ASN A 276 -8.76 -17.08 -23.22
N PHE A 277 -9.07 -15.96 -22.56
CA PHE A 277 -10.42 -15.43 -22.51
C PHE A 277 -10.93 -15.01 -23.90
N ILE A 278 -10.09 -14.33 -24.68
CA ILE A 278 -10.39 -13.97 -26.07
C ILE A 278 -10.57 -15.24 -26.91
N SER A 279 -9.65 -16.19 -26.81
CA SER A 279 -9.68 -17.45 -27.58
C SER A 279 -10.97 -18.21 -27.31
N THR A 280 -11.29 -18.47 -26.04
CA THR A 280 -12.49 -19.20 -25.60
C THR A 280 -13.78 -18.54 -26.10
N ASN A 281 -13.88 -17.21 -26.02
CA ASN A 281 -15.06 -16.47 -26.45
C ASN A 281 -15.09 -16.17 -27.96
N SER A 282 -14.06 -16.56 -28.72
CA SER A 282 -13.99 -16.41 -30.18
C SER A 282 -14.25 -17.71 -30.93
N ILE A 283 -14.52 -18.82 -30.23
CA ILE A 283 -14.82 -20.12 -30.84
C ILE A 283 -16.18 -20.08 -31.55
N TYR A 284 -16.22 -20.68 -32.74
CA TYR A 284 -17.44 -20.98 -33.48
C TYR A 284 -17.51 -22.50 -33.67
N ASP A 285 -18.44 -23.16 -32.97
CA ASP A 285 -18.68 -24.60 -33.07
C ASP A 285 -20.01 -24.82 -33.81
N THR A 286 -19.90 -25.17 -35.10
CA THR A 286 -21.05 -25.42 -35.98
C THR A 286 -21.86 -26.64 -35.57
N ASP A 287 -21.24 -27.61 -34.93
CA ASP A 287 -21.84 -28.90 -34.59
C ASP A 287 -22.68 -28.79 -33.32
N LYS A 288 -22.27 -27.93 -32.39
CA LYS A 288 -23.01 -27.62 -31.16
C LYS A 288 -23.88 -26.36 -31.27
N GLY A 289 -23.81 -25.65 -32.41
CA GLY A 289 -24.50 -24.36 -32.60
C GLY A 289 -24.01 -23.27 -31.66
N ILE A 290 -22.78 -23.37 -31.15
CA ILE A 290 -22.21 -22.39 -30.20
C ILE A 290 -21.49 -21.31 -31.00
N ARG A 291 -21.88 -20.07 -30.78
CA ARG A 291 -21.17 -18.89 -31.27
C ARG A 291 -20.67 -18.10 -30.06
N GLY A 292 -19.35 -18.05 -29.89
CA GLY A 292 -18.72 -17.26 -28.85
C GLY A 292 -19.05 -15.76 -28.97
N ALA A 293 -19.10 -15.07 -27.84
CA ALA A 293 -19.51 -13.66 -27.76
C ALA A 293 -18.63 -12.69 -28.58
N PHE A 294 -17.39 -13.09 -28.91
CA PHE A 294 -16.44 -12.28 -29.67
C PHE A 294 -16.37 -12.62 -31.16
N VAL A 295 -17.17 -13.60 -31.64
CA VAL A 295 -17.19 -13.98 -33.06
C VAL A 295 -17.68 -12.82 -33.92
N GLY A 296 -16.77 -12.25 -34.72
CA GLY A 296 -17.02 -11.11 -35.59
C GLY A 296 -16.58 -9.77 -35.02
N GLU A 297 -16.16 -9.72 -33.75
CA GLU A 297 -15.79 -8.48 -33.06
C GLU A 297 -14.43 -7.93 -33.50
N SER A 298 -14.46 -6.76 -34.14
CA SER A 298 -13.23 -6.09 -34.60
C SER A 298 -12.44 -5.46 -33.45
N GLY A 299 -13.11 -5.00 -32.40
CA GLY A 299 -12.46 -4.44 -31.20
C GLY A 299 -11.59 -5.47 -30.50
N VAL A 300 -12.13 -6.66 -30.22
CA VAL A 300 -11.42 -7.76 -29.58
C VAL A 300 -10.21 -8.21 -30.42
N ARG A 301 -10.39 -8.32 -31.75
CA ARG A 301 -9.27 -8.62 -32.66
C ARG A 301 -8.16 -7.57 -32.60
N ARG A 302 -8.51 -6.28 -32.52
CA ARG A 302 -7.52 -5.20 -32.38
C ARG A 302 -6.75 -5.30 -31.06
N VAL A 303 -7.43 -5.62 -29.95
CA VAL A 303 -6.78 -5.82 -28.64
C VAL A 303 -5.78 -6.98 -28.73
N SER A 304 -6.22 -8.15 -29.21
CA SER A 304 -5.35 -9.32 -29.37
C SER A 304 -4.14 -9.04 -30.27
N GLN A 305 -4.32 -8.32 -31.39
CA GLN A 305 -3.22 -7.94 -32.28
C GLN A 305 -2.28 -6.92 -31.64
N GLY A 306 -2.81 -5.94 -30.91
CA GLY A 306 -2.01 -4.95 -30.20
C GLY A 306 -1.14 -5.60 -29.13
N MET A 307 -1.72 -6.47 -28.31
CA MET A 307 -0.99 -7.25 -27.31
C MET A 307 0.12 -8.10 -27.94
N ALA A 308 -0.19 -8.87 -28.98
CA ALA A 308 0.79 -9.68 -29.68
C ALA A 308 1.93 -8.82 -30.28
N THR A 309 1.61 -7.64 -30.82
CA THR A 309 2.61 -6.71 -31.36
C THR A 309 3.56 -6.22 -30.29
N ILE A 310 3.06 -5.90 -29.08
CA ILE A 310 3.88 -5.37 -27.98
C ILE A 310 4.89 -6.42 -27.49
N VAL A 311 4.44 -7.67 -27.31
CA VAL A 311 5.27 -8.76 -26.74
C VAL A 311 6.22 -9.38 -27.76
N THR A 312 5.98 -9.18 -29.06
CA THR A 312 6.86 -9.63 -30.15
C THR A 312 7.68 -8.50 -30.78
N ALA A 313 7.56 -7.28 -30.27
CA ALA A 313 8.34 -6.15 -30.75
C ALA A 313 9.82 -6.28 -30.40
N GLU A 314 10.67 -5.76 -31.28
CA GLU A 314 12.09 -5.53 -31.02
C GLU A 314 12.26 -4.06 -30.56
N TYR A 315 12.79 -3.88 -29.36
CA TYR A 315 13.04 -2.59 -28.74
C TYR A 315 14.50 -2.18 -28.98
N THR A 316 14.81 -1.86 -30.23
CA THR A 316 16.16 -1.48 -30.71
C THR A 316 16.80 -0.26 -30.01
N ALA A 317 16.06 0.44 -29.16
CA ALA A 317 16.58 1.51 -28.30
C ALA A 317 17.29 0.98 -27.04
N LEU A 318 17.01 -0.27 -26.65
CA LEU A 318 17.72 -1.01 -25.61
C LEU A 318 19.03 -1.56 -26.17
N SER A 319 19.98 -1.91 -25.31
CA SER A 319 21.27 -2.46 -25.73
C SER A 319 21.06 -3.63 -26.72
N GLN A 320 21.95 -3.76 -27.72
CA GLN A 320 21.80 -4.78 -28.78
C GLN A 320 21.83 -6.23 -28.26
N SER A 321 22.11 -6.46 -26.98
CA SER A 321 22.18 -7.79 -26.36
C SER A 321 20.80 -8.36 -26.01
N TYR A 322 19.80 -7.52 -25.67
CA TYR A 322 18.51 -7.95 -25.14
C TYR A 322 17.33 -7.10 -25.63
N ASP A 323 17.21 -6.93 -26.94
CA ASP A 323 16.18 -6.08 -27.56
C ASP A 323 14.81 -6.77 -27.74
N SER A 324 14.64 -8.02 -27.33
CA SER A 324 13.38 -8.75 -27.44
C SER A 324 13.14 -9.72 -26.28
N LEU A 325 11.86 -9.97 -25.96
CA LEU A 325 11.45 -10.86 -24.86
C LEU A 325 11.96 -12.30 -25.05
N GLY A 326 12.10 -12.77 -26.29
CA GLY A 326 12.64 -14.10 -26.59
C GLY A 326 14.12 -14.25 -26.20
N LEU A 327 14.90 -13.17 -26.23
CA LEU A 327 16.29 -13.18 -25.76
C LEU A 327 16.36 -13.32 -24.23
N LEU A 328 15.35 -12.80 -23.51
CA LEU A 328 15.18 -12.96 -22.06
C LEU A 328 14.58 -14.33 -21.67
N GLY A 329 14.25 -15.19 -22.64
CA GLY A 329 13.64 -16.50 -22.36
C GLY A 329 12.11 -16.49 -22.27
N ILE A 330 11.45 -15.39 -22.65
CA ILE A 330 9.98 -15.31 -22.72
C ILE A 330 9.54 -15.54 -24.16
N GLU A 331 8.83 -16.63 -24.40
CA GLU A 331 8.44 -17.09 -25.74
C GLU A 331 6.92 -17.02 -25.95
N THR A 332 6.50 -16.76 -27.19
CA THR A 332 5.10 -16.83 -27.60
C THR A 332 4.78 -18.20 -28.18
N THR A 333 3.75 -18.85 -27.67
CA THR A 333 3.29 -20.16 -28.15
C THR A 333 2.47 -20.03 -29.44
N SER A 334 2.18 -21.17 -30.10
CA SER A 334 1.28 -21.21 -31.26
C SER A 334 -0.16 -20.74 -30.96
N THR A 335 -0.57 -20.73 -29.69
CA THR A 335 -1.89 -20.24 -29.25
C THR A 335 -1.89 -18.75 -28.94
N GLY A 336 -0.75 -18.07 -29.04
CA GLY A 336 -0.59 -16.65 -28.73
C GLY A 336 -0.50 -16.33 -27.24
N THR A 337 -0.29 -17.36 -26.40
CA THR A 337 0.06 -17.23 -24.96
C THR A 337 1.57 -17.10 -24.79
N LEU A 338 2.03 -16.63 -23.64
CA LEU A 338 3.44 -16.53 -23.27
C LEU A 338 3.86 -17.67 -22.34
N THR A 339 5.13 -18.05 -22.42
CA THR A 339 5.82 -18.97 -21.51
C THR A 339 7.20 -18.42 -21.19
N ILE A 340 7.71 -18.73 -19.99
CA ILE A 340 9.05 -18.32 -19.55
C ILE A 340 9.95 -19.54 -19.36
N ASP A 341 11.16 -19.46 -19.88
CA ASP A 341 12.29 -20.30 -19.49
C ASP A 341 12.97 -19.64 -18.28
N SER A 342 12.58 -20.07 -17.07
CA SER A 342 13.04 -19.49 -15.81
C SER A 342 14.57 -19.56 -15.68
N ASP A 343 15.20 -20.66 -16.09
CA ASP A 343 16.65 -20.83 -15.98
C ASP A 343 17.37 -19.80 -16.86
N LYS A 344 16.92 -19.65 -18.11
CA LYS A 344 17.47 -18.66 -19.04
C LYS A 344 17.20 -17.23 -18.59
N PHE A 345 16.01 -16.96 -18.05
CA PHE A 345 15.65 -15.63 -17.55
C PHE A 345 16.55 -15.22 -16.37
N GLN A 346 16.73 -16.11 -15.39
CA GLN A 346 17.63 -15.86 -14.25
C GLN A 346 19.08 -15.70 -14.69
N GLU A 347 19.57 -16.52 -15.63
CA GLU A 347 20.94 -16.41 -16.15
C GLU A 347 21.19 -15.03 -16.78
N VAL A 348 20.23 -14.52 -17.56
CA VAL A 348 20.34 -13.19 -18.18
C VAL A 348 20.35 -12.09 -17.12
N LEU A 349 19.42 -12.14 -16.16
CA LEU A 349 19.31 -11.13 -15.11
C LEU A 349 20.56 -11.04 -14.22
N LEU A 350 21.22 -12.18 -13.96
CA LEU A 350 22.46 -12.22 -13.20
C LEU A 350 23.68 -11.79 -14.03
N ALA A 351 23.66 -11.97 -15.35
CA ALA A 351 24.77 -11.62 -16.24
C ALA A 351 24.82 -10.12 -16.57
N GLU A 352 23.65 -9.52 -16.84
CA GLU A 352 23.49 -8.09 -17.12
C GLU A 352 22.26 -7.55 -16.35
N PRO A 353 22.45 -7.14 -15.07
CA PRO A 353 21.36 -6.61 -14.25
C PRO A 353 20.95 -5.16 -14.58
N ASP A 354 21.70 -4.45 -15.45
CA ASP A 354 21.46 -3.05 -15.86
C ASP A 354 20.84 -2.96 -17.28
#